data_AF-A0A2V8HJP6-F1
#
_entry.id   AF-A0A2V8HJP6-F1
#
_cell.length_a   1.000
_cell.length_b   1.000
_cell.length_c   1.000
_cell.angle_alpha   90.00
_cell.angle_beta   90.00
_cell.angle_gamma   90.00
#
_symmetry.space_group_name_H-M   'P 1'
#
loop_
_entity.id
_entity.type
_entity.pdbx_description
1 polymer ?
#
loop_
_entity_poly.entity_id
_entity_poly.type
_entity_poly.pdbx_seq_one_letter_code
_entity_poly.pdbx_strand_id
1 'polypeptide(L)' 'YFVTRKLYPNVDFYSGLIYQAMGFPVDMFPVLFAIPRTAGWIAQWEEMLLDGDQKIARPRQIYVGQAKRDYVPREKRK' A
#
# COMPACT_ATOMS: atom_id res chain seq x y z
N TYR A 1 -7.73 16.60 -20.15
CA TYR A 1 -7.00 16.19 -18.93
C TYR A 1 -7.34 14.77 -18.48
N PHE A 2 -8.59 14.48 -18.08
CA PHE A 2 -9.00 13.16 -17.57
C PHE A 2 -9.04 12.07 -18.66
N VAL A 3 -9.71 12.31 -19.79
CA VAL A 3 -9.76 11.37 -20.93
C VAL A 3 -8.37 11.03 -21.46
N THR A 4 -7.52 12.05 -21.65
CA THR A 4 -6.14 11.89 -22.11
C THR A 4 -5.27 11.07 -21.15
N ARG A 5 -5.63 11.01 -19.86
CA ARG A 5 -4.93 10.24 -18.81
C ARG A 5 -5.68 8.96 -18.41
N LYS A 6 -6.78 8.64 -19.09
CA LYS A 6 -7.67 7.50 -18.79
C LYS A 6 -8.13 7.46 -17.32
N LEU A 7 -8.42 8.63 -16.75
CA LEU A 7 -8.90 8.74 -15.37
C LEU A 7 -10.44 8.63 -15.36
N TYR A 8 -10.91 7.54 -14.80
CA TYR A 8 -12.34 7.24 -14.62
C TYR A 8 -12.63 6.97 -13.14
N PRO A 9 -13.89 7.13 -12.69
CA PRO A 9 -14.30 6.75 -11.35
C PRO A 9 -13.88 5.31 -11.03
N ASN A 10 -13.19 5.12 -9.90
CA ASN A 10 -12.90 3.79 -9.36
C ASN A 10 -14.02 3.37 -8.39
N VAL A 11 -13.89 2.17 -7.83
CA VAL A 11 -14.88 1.60 -6.88
C VAL A 11 -15.18 2.53 -5.70
N ASP A 12 -14.17 3.28 -5.25
CA ASP A 12 -14.27 4.15 -4.08
C ASP A 12 -15.03 5.45 -4.35
N PHE A 13 -15.21 5.82 -5.62
CA PHE A 13 -15.91 7.04 -6.00
C PHE A 13 -17.38 7.04 -5.52
N TYR A 14 -18.01 5.87 -5.44
CA TYR A 14 -19.41 5.72 -5.00
C TYR A 14 -19.58 4.93 -3.70
N SER A 15 -18.61 4.10 -3.30
CA SER A 15 -18.75 3.25 -2.10
C SER A 15 -18.96 4.06 -0.81
N GLY A 16 -18.28 5.20 -0.66
CA GLY A 16 -18.45 6.07 0.50
C GLY A 16 -19.86 6.68 0.62
N LEU A 17 -20.50 7.01 -0.51
CA LEU A 17 -21.89 7.50 -0.50
C LEU A 17 -22.86 6.42 -0.05
N ILE A 18 -22.60 5.17 -0.45
CA ILE A 18 -23.39 4.01 -0.02
C ILE A 18 -23.23 3.80 1.49
N TYR A 19 -22.00 3.79 2.01
CA TYR A 19 -21.76 3.62 3.45
C TYR A 19 -22.34 4.76 4.30
N GLN A 20 -22.27 5.99 3.80
CA GLN A 20 -22.90 7.14 4.45
C GLN A 20 -24.43 6.99 4.48
N ALA A 21 -25.05 6.56 3.37
CA ALA A 21 -26.49 6.30 3.31
C ALA A 21 -26.93 5.15 4.24
N MET A 22 -26.03 4.19 4.52
CA MET A 22 -26.23 3.13 5.51
C MET A 22 -26.03 3.59 6.96
N GLY A 23 -25.61 4.84 7.19
CA GLY A 23 -25.43 5.41 8.53
C GLY A 23 -24.08 5.12 9.18
N PHE A 24 -23.08 4.63 8.44
CA PHE A 24 -21.75 4.44 8.99
C PHE A 24 -20.98 5.76 9.10
N PRO A 25 -20.21 5.98 10.17
CA PRO A 25 -19.31 7.13 10.25
C PRO A 25 -18.18 6.98 9.22
N VAL A 26 -17.72 8.10 8.67
CA VAL A 26 -16.70 8.14 7.61
C VAL A 26 -15.41 7.42 8.01
N ASP A 27 -15.03 7.51 9.29
CA ASP A 27 -13.84 6.87 9.84
C ASP A 27 -13.90 5.33 9.77
N MET A 28 -15.09 4.74 9.59
CA MET A 28 -15.28 3.29 9.47
C MET A 28 -15.20 2.76 8.03
N PHE A 29 -15.14 3.62 7.00
CA PHE A 29 -15.14 3.17 5.61
C PHE A 29 -13.95 2.24 5.28
N PRO A 30 -12.71 2.50 5.74
CA PRO A 30 -11.60 1.57 5.52
C PRO A 30 -11.81 0.21 6.20
N VAL A 31 -12.48 0.19 7.36
CA VAL A 31 -12.79 -1.05 8.09
C VAL A 31 -13.81 -1.89 7.31
N LEU A 32 -14.85 -1.24 6.77
CA LEU A 32 -15.86 -1.90 5.94
C LEU A 32 -15.26 -2.48 4.64
N PHE A 33 -14.18 -1.91 4.13
CA PHE A 33 -13.40 -2.49 3.04
C PHE A 33 -12.55 -3.69 3.48
N ALA A 34 -11.93 -3.62 4.66
CA ALA A 34 -11.03 -4.66 5.17
C ALA A 34 -11.76 -5.99 5.45
N ILE A 35 -13.01 -5.94 5.92
CA ILE A 35 -13.82 -7.12 6.25
C ILE A 35 -13.93 -8.09 5.06
N PRO A 36 -14.52 -7.72 3.90
CA PRO A 36 -14.61 -8.61 2.75
C PRO A 36 -13.23 -8.88 2.12
N ARG A 37 -12.29 -7.94 2.21
CA ARG A 37 -10.95 -8.12 1.65
C ARG A 37 -10.14 -9.20 2.38
N THR A 38 -10.42 -9.43 3.66
CA THR A 38 -9.72 -10.43 4.48
C THR A 38 -9.79 -11.83 3.87
N ALA A 39 -10.93 -12.21 3.27
CA ALA A 39 -11.06 -13.49 2.57
C ALA A 39 -10.05 -13.61 1.41
N GLY A 40 -9.89 -12.55 0.61
CA GLY A 40 -8.91 -12.50 -0.47
C GLY A 40 -7.46 -12.48 0.03
N TRP A 41 -7.18 -11.80 1.14
CA TRP A 41 -5.84 -11.81 1.75
C TRP A 41 -5.45 -13.21 2.22
N ILE A 42 -6.36 -13.92 2.88
CA ILE A 42 -6.10 -15.29 3.35
C ILE A 42 -5.90 -16.23 2.16
N ALA A 43 -6.75 -16.15 1.13
CA ALA A 43 -6.60 -16.96 -0.08
C ALA A 43 -5.25 -16.72 -0.77
N GLN A 44 -4.86 -15.45 -0.98
CA GLN A 44 -3.57 -15.13 -1.58
C GLN A 44 -2.39 -15.57 -0.71
N TRP A 45 -2.53 -15.48 0.61
CA TRP A 45 -1.50 -15.93 1.54
C TRP A 45 -1.35 -17.46 1.51
N GLU A 46 -2.47 -18.20 1.46
CA GLU A 46 -2.47 -19.65 1.32
C GLU A 46 -1.87 -20.09 -0.02
N GLU A 47 -2.28 -19.48 -1.14
CA GLU A 47 -1.68 -19.71 -2.46
C GLU A 47 -0.16 -19.51 -2.43
N MET A 48 0.30 -18.43 -1.80
CA MET A 48 1.72 -18.14 -1.64
C MET A 48 2.45 -19.20 -0.77
N LEU A 49 1.83 -19.71 0.28
CA LEU A 49 2.44 -20.69 1.18
C LEU A 49 2.52 -22.09 0.57
N LEU A 50 1.53 -22.45 -0.25
CA LEU A 50 1.43 -23.76 -0.87
C LEU A 50 2.23 -23.87 -2.18
N ASP A 51 2.68 -22.75 -2.74
CA ASP A 51 3.57 -22.71 -3.89
C ASP A 51 4.99 -23.17 -3.50
N GLY A 52 5.38 -24.34 -4.00
CA GLY A 52 6.70 -24.94 -3.75
C GLY A 52 7.88 -24.19 -4.36
N ASP A 53 7.63 -23.30 -5.33
CA ASP A 53 8.65 -22.45 -5.96
C ASP A 53 8.78 -21.08 -5.26
N GLN A 54 7.89 -20.77 -4.32
CA GLN A 54 7.85 -19.47 -3.66
C GLN A 54 9.11 -19.21 -2.82
N LYS A 55 9.63 -17.98 -2.93
CA LYS A 55 10.78 -17.50 -2.15
C LYS A 55 10.43 -16.21 -1.43
N ILE A 56 11.22 -15.86 -0.43
CA ILE A 56 11.06 -14.58 0.29
C ILE A 56 11.15 -13.39 -0.69
N ALA A 57 10.16 -12.48 -0.62
CA ALA A 57 10.19 -11.23 -1.36
C ALA A 57 11.31 -10.33 -0.81
N ARG A 58 12.42 -10.20 -1.56
CA ARG A 58 13.61 -9.45 -1.14
C ARG A 58 14.04 -8.43 -2.21
N PRO A 59 13.32 -7.31 -2.35
CA PRO A 59 13.69 -6.27 -3.31
C PRO A 59 15.05 -5.64 -2.97
N ARG A 60 15.72 -5.08 -3.99
CA ARG A 60 16.95 -4.30 -3.82
C ARG A 60 16.67 -2.82 -4.10
N GLN A 61 17.59 -1.97 -3.66
CA GLN A 61 17.56 -0.54 -3.92
C GLN A 61 18.77 -0.12 -4.78
N ILE A 62 18.60 0.95 -5.57
CA ILE A 62 19.70 1.61 -6.27
C ILE A 62 20.21 2.72 -5.34
N TYR A 63 21.46 2.59 -4.87
CA TYR A 63 22.06 3.61 -4.04
C TYR A 63 22.56 4.79 -4.91
N VAL A 64 21.93 5.95 -4.74
CA VAL A 64 22.32 7.23 -5.37
C VAL A 64 22.82 8.25 -4.34
N GLY A 65 23.15 7.78 -3.14
CA GLY A 65 23.67 8.61 -2.06
C GLY A 65 25.17 8.90 -2.22
N GLN A 66 25.73 9.56 -1.21
CA GLN A 66 27.15 9.92 -1.17
C GLN A 66 28.05 8.67 -1.08
N ALA A 67 29.26 8.75 -1.64
CA ALA A 67 30.26 7.71 -1.40
C ALA A 67 30.61 7.58 0.10
N LYS A 68 31.39 6.55 0.44
CA LYS A 68 31.90 6.38 1.82
C LYS A 68 32.58 7.68 2.27
N ARG A 69 32.20 8.16 3.45
CA ARG A 69 32.75 9.37 4.07
C ARG A 69 33.09 9.09 5.53
N ASP A 70 34.17 9.68 5.99
CA ASP A 70 34.58 9.56 7.38
C ASP A 70 33.64 10.35 8.29
N TYR A 71 33.46 9.83 9.50
CA TYR A 71 32.64 10.49 10.50
C TYR A 71 33.34 11.75 11.02
N VAL A 72 32.66 12.90 10.95
CA VAL A 72 33.13 14.15 11.55
C VAL A 72 32.45 14.33 12.92
N PRO A 73 33.19 14.42 14.04
CA PRO A 73 32.63 14.76 15.36
C PRO A 73 31.80 16.05 15.32
N ARG A 74 30.76 16.15 16.14
CA ARG A 74 29.78 17.23 16.07
C ARG A 74 30.41 18.60 16.21
N GLU A 75 31.41 18.72 17.08
CA GLU A 75 32.17 19.95 17.39
C GLU A 75 33.02 20.42 16.20
N LYS A 76 33.27 19.54 15.23
CA LYS A 76 34.07 19.80 14.02
C LYS A 76 33.21 19.97 12.76
N ARG A 77 31.88 19.95 12.89
CA ARG A 77 30.95 20.28 11.80
C ARG A 77 30.72 21.79 11.81
N LYS A 78 30.64 22.40 10.62
CA LYS A 78 30.27 23.83 10.49
C LYS A 78 28.82 24.05 10.86
#